data_AF-A0A3D5Z6E7-F1
#
_entry.id   AF-A0A3D5Z6E7-F1
#
_cell.length_a   1.000
_cell.length_b   1.000
_cell.length_c   1.000
_cell.angle_alpha   90.00
_cell.angle_beta   90.00
_cell.angle_gamma   90.00
#
_symmetry.space_group_name_H-M   'P 1'
#
loop_
_entity.id
_entity.type
_entity.pdbx_description
1 polymer ?
#
loop_
_entity_poly.entity_id
_entity_poly.type
_entity_poly.pdbx_seq_one_letter_code
_entity_poly.pdbx_strand_id
1 'polypeptide(L)'
;MNYDLVFFVITNMLLLLSTLIFYGYFHDEVLALLFSIFLSINNTLLFREIYNLDKRLIIYNIPYLIFSYYFVIMVLKIFLV
;
A
#
# COMPACT_ATOMS: atom_id res chain seq x y z
N MET A 1 4.12 21.94 -8.42
CA MET A 1 3.48 20.62 -8.34
C MET A 1 4.42 19.73 -7.55
N ASN A 2 3.98 19.07 -6.47
CA ASN A 2 4.88 18.22 -5.68
C ASN A 2 5.07 16.90 -6.41
N TYR A 3 6.11 16.80 -7.24
CA TYR A 3 6.37 15.65 -8.12
C TYR A 3 6.50 14.34 -7.32
N ASP A 4 7.05 14.41 -6.11
CA ASP A 4 7.21 13.26 -5.22
C ASP A 4 5.85 12.71 -4.78
N LEU A 5 4.92 13.60 -4.41
CA LEU A 5 3.56 13.19 -4.02
C LEU A 5 2.82 12.51 -5.18
N VAL A 6 2.94 13.07 -6.40
CA VAL A 6 2.34 12.46 -7.60
C VAL A 6 2.94 11.09 -7.87
N PHE A 7 4.27 10.97 -7.77
CA PHE A 7 4.99 9.70 -7.92
C PHE A 7 4.52 8.64 -6.91
N PHE A 8 4.41 9.01 -5.63
CA PHE A 8 3.95 8.10 -4.58
C PHE A 8 2.50 7.65 -4.80
N VAL A 9 1.61 8.55 -5.23
CA VAL A 9 0.21 8.22 -5.54
C VAL A 9 0.12 7.23 -6.69
N ILE A 10 0.81 7.48 -7.81
CA ILE A 10 0.79 6.59 -8.98
C ILE A 10 1.36 5.20 -8.61
N THR A 11 2.49 5.19 -7.91
CA THR A 11 3.13 3.95 -7.47
C THR A 11 2.22 3.15 -6.54
N ASN A 12 1.47 3.82 -5.65
CA ASN A 12 0.48 3.16 -4.79
C ASN A 12 -0.63 2.50 -5.59
N MET A 13 -1.16 3.16 -6.62
CA MET A 13 -2.21 2.58 -7.46
C MET A 13 -1.71 1.31 -8.16
N LEU A 14 -0.49 1.33 -8.69
CA LEU A 14 0.12 0.17 -9.35
C LEU A 14 0.37 -0.99 -8.38
N LEU A 15 0.88 -0.69 -7.18
CA LEU A 15 1.13 -1.69 -6.14
C LEU A 15 -0.17 -2.30 -5.61
N LEU A 16 -1.21 -1.49 -5.41
CA LEU A 16 -2.53 -1.97 -4.99
C LEU A 16 -3.14 -2.89 -6.05
N LEU A 17 -3.13 -2.46 -7.31
CA LEU A 17 -3.64 -3.27 -8.42
C LEU A 17 -2.88 -4.59 -8.53
N SER A 18 -1.55 -4.55 -8.47
CA SER A 18 -0.71 -5.76 -8.51
C SER A 18 -1.05 -6.69 -7.35
N THR A 19 -1.13 -6.17 -6.13
CA THR A 19 -1.50 -6.93 -4.94
C THR A 19 -2.82 -7.67 -5.13
N LEU A 20 -3.85 -6.96 -5.59
CA LEU A 20 -5.19 -7.53 -5.77
C LEU A 20 -5.25 -8.55 -6.90
N ILE A 21 -4.54 -8.32 -8.02
CA ILE A 21 -4.49 -9.24 -9.15
C ILE A 21 -3.78 -10.55 -8.76
N PHE A 22 -2.60 -10.46 -8.13
CA PHE A 22 -1.87 -11.66 -7.73
C PHE A 22 -2.59 -12.43 -6.64
N TYR A 23 -3.19 -11.74 -5.66
CA TYR A 23 -3.96 -12.38 -4.61
C TYR A 23 -5.27 -13.01 -5.11
N GLY A 24 -6.08 -12.23 -5.83
CA GLY A 24 -7.46 -12.60 -6.15
C GLY A 24 -7.64 -13.36 -7.46
N TYR A 25 -6.79 -13.12 -8.47
CA TYR A 25 -6.93 -13.71 -9.80
C TYR A 25 -5.93 -14.84 -10.04
N PHE A 26 -4.64 -14.58 -9.80
CA PHE A 26 -3.61 -15.60 -10.01
C PHE A 26 -3.43 -16.54 -8.82
N HIS A 27 -3.97 -16.19 -7.65
CA HIS A 27 -3.78 -16.91 -6.39
C HIS A 27 -2.28 -17.14 -6.08
N ASP A 28 -1.42 -16.21 -6.48
CA ASP A 28 0.00 -16.22 -6.17
C ASP A 28 0.21 -15.40 -4.88
N GLU A 29 0.18 -16.13 -3.76
CA GLU A 29 0.29 -15.56 -2.42
C GLU A 29 1.68 -14.96 -2.16
N VAL A 30 2.72 -15.48 -2.81
CA VAL A 30 4.10 -15.01 -2.61
C VAL A 30 4.28 -13.65 -3.26
N LEU A 31 3.86 -13.50 -4.52
CA LEU A 31 3.88 -12.21 -5.20
C LEU A 31 2.89 -11.23 -4.55
N ALA A 32 1.70 -11.69 -4.14
CA ALA A 32 0.76 -10.85 -3.40
C ALA A 32 1.38 -10.31 -2.09
N LEU A 33 2.09 -11.14 -1.34
CA LEU A 33 2.79 -10.72 -0.13
C LEU A 33 3.88 -9.69 -0.46
N LEU A 34 4.69 -9.95 -1.48
CA LEU A 34 5.75 -9.03 -1.90
C LEU A 34 5.19 -7.65 -2.28
N PHE A 35 4.15 -7.62 -3.12
CA PHE A 35 3.53 -6.36 -3.55
C PHE A 35 2.82 -5.64 -2.40
N SER A 36 2.19 -6.37 -1.47
CA SER A 36 1.55 -5.75 -0.31
C SER A 36 2.57 -5.15 0.67
N ILE A 37 3.75 -5.76 0.84
CA ILE A 37 4.85 -5.17 1.62
C ILE A 37 5.29 -3.86 0.96
N PHE A 38 5.54 -3.86 -0.35
CA PHE A 38 5.90 -2.62 -1.06
C PHE A 38 4.80 -1.57 -0.98
N LEU A 39 3.53 -1.97 -1.08
CA LEU A 39 2.38 -1.08 -0.90
C LEU A 39 2.39 -0.41 0.48
N SER A 40 2.66 -1.17 1.55
CA SER A 40 2.71 -0.63 2.91
C SER A 40 3.85 0.37 3.11
N ILE A 41 5.04 0.08 2.55
CA ILE A 41 6.19 1.00 2.57
C ILE A 41 5.84 2.28 1.82
N ASN A 42 5.29 2.16 0.61
CA ASN A 42 4.95 3.29 -0.23
C ASN A 42 3.84 4.17 0.39
N ASN A 43 2.84 3.55 1.02
CA ASN A 43 1.81 4.27 1.80
C ASN A 43 2.39 5.05 2.97
N THR A 44 3.39 4.50 3.67
CA THR A 44 4.08 5.18 4.78
C THR A 44 4.84 6.41 4.32
N LEU A 45 5.50 6.31 3.17
CA LEU A 45 6.19 7.45 2.53
C LEU A 45 5.19 8.50 2.06
N LEU A 46 4.10 8.09 1.40
CA LEU A 46 3.02 8.99 0.99
C LEU A 46 2.40 9.72 2.20
N PHE A 47 2.21 9.03 3.32
CA PHE A 47 1.72 9.63 4.56
C PHE A 47 2.63 10.74 5.04
N ARG A 48 3.94 10.51 5.02
CA ARG A 48 4.94 11.52 5.39
C ARG A 48 4.91 12.73 4.46
N GLU A 49 4.80 12.51 3.15
CA GLU A 49 4.71 13.60 2.18
C GLU A 49 3.43 14.43 2.34
N ILE A 50 2.29 13.78 2.56
CA ILE A 50 1.03 14.48 2.86
C ILE A 50 1.14 15.26 4.17
N TYR A 51 1.74 14.67 5.21
CA TYR A 51 1.98 15.33 6.50
C TYR A 51 2.80 16.62 6.33
N ASN A 52 3.84 16.58 5.49
CA ASN A 52 4.69 17.73 5.20
C ASN A 52 3.96 18.82 4.39
N LEU A 53 3.00 18.42 3.56
CA LEU A 53 2.24 19.34 2.70
C LEU A 53 1.06 20.00 3.44
N ASP A 54 0.16 19.21 4.02
CA ASP A 54 -0.93 19.69 4.87
C ASP A 54 -1.40 18.58 5.84
N LYS A 55 -1.26 18.86 7.13
CA LYS A 55 -1.64 17.93 8.20
C LYS A 55 -3.12 17.56 8.21
N ARG A 56 -4.00 18.40 7.66
CA ARG A 56 -5.43 18.09 7.60
C ARG A 56 -5.73 16.97 6.61
N LEU A 57 -4.92 16.84 5.56
CA LEU A 57 -5.12 15.85 4.50
C LEU A 57 -4.71 14.43 4.92
N ILE A 58 -4.00 14.29 6.03
CA ILE A 58 -3.55 12.99 6.57
C ILE A 58 -4.74 12.06 6.83
N ILE A 59 -5.88 12.61 7.25
CA ILE A 59 -7.05 11.81 7.63
C ILE A 59 -7.55 10.94 6.48
N TYR A 60 -7.32 11.36 5.23
CA TYR A 60 -7.68 10.61 4.03
C TYR A 60 -6.73 9.46 3.73
N ASN A 61 -5.49 9.48 4.24
CA ASN A 61 -4.51 8.42 4.02
C ASN A 61 -4.53 7.34 5.12
N ILE A 62 -4.99 7.67 6.33
CA ILE A 62 -5.07 6.71 7.45
C ILE A 62 -5.78 5.39 7.07
N PRO A 63 -6.95 5.39 6.39
CA PRO A 63 -7.61 4.14 6.00
C PRO A 63 -6.77 3.28 5.06
N TYR A 64 -6.05 3.89 4.11
CA TYR A 64 -5.18 3.17 3.18
C TYR A 64 -3.97 2.55 3.89
N LEU A 65 -3.40 3.28 4.85
CA LEU A 65 -2.31 2.79 5.69
C LEU A 65 -2.74 1.54 6.47
N ILE A 66 -3.89 1.63 7.17
CA ILE A 66 -4.47 0.52 7.94
C ILE A 66 -4.74 -0.67 7.02
N PHE A 67 -5.38 -0.44 5.87
CA PHE A 67 -5.65 -1.48 4.89
C PHE A 67 -4.36 -2.20 4.44
N SER A 68 -3.31 -1.45 4.11
CA SER A 68 -2.07 -2.05 3.61
C SER A 68 -1.38 -2.94 4.64
N TYR A 69 -1.32 -2.53 5.91
CA TYR A 69 -0.77 -3.38 6.98
C TYR A 69 -1.65 -4.59 7.28
N TYR A 70 -2.97 -4.38 7.33
CA TYR A 70 -3.91 -5.47 7.54
C TYR A 70 -3.76 -6.54 6.45
N PHE A 71 -3.66 -6.12 5.19
CA PHE A 71 -3.53 -7.04 4.07
C PHE A 71 -2.22 -7.84 4.12
N VAL A 72 -1.09 -7.20 4.46
CA VAL A 72 0.18 -7.90 4.69
C VAL A 72 0.01 -9.00 5.74
N ILE A 73 -0.57 -8.68 6.90
CA ILE A 73 -0.79 -9.65 7.98
C ILE A 73 -1.72 -10.78 7.52
N MET A 74 -2.78 -10.46 6.78
CA MET A 74 -3.73 -11.43 6.27
C MET A 74 -3.06 -12.44 5.34
N VAL A 75 -2.27 -11.98 4.38
CA VAL A 75 -1.55 -12.86 3.44
C VAL A 75 -0.47 -13.65 4.17
N LEU A 76 0.26 -13.03 5.09
CA LEU A 76 1.32 -13.67 5.85
C LEU A 76 0.79 -14.80 6.74
N LYS A 77 -0.44 -14.66 7.26
CA LYS A 77 -1.12 -15.71 8.03
C LYS A 77 -1.34 -16.99 7.21
N ILE A 78 -1.52 -16.90 5.90
CA ILE A 78 -1.72 -18.07 5.03
C ILE A 78 -0.49 -18.98 5.06
N PHE A 79 0.71 -18.40 5.07
CA PHE A 79 1.97 -19.14 5.12
C PHE A 79 2.32 -19.73 6.49
N LEU A 80 1.67 -19.27 7.57
CA LEU A 80 1.95 -19.69 8.94
C LEU A 80 1.05 -20.84 9.43
N VAL A 81 0.09 -21.27 8.61
CA VAL A 81 -0.84 -22.39 8.87
C VAL A 81 -0.40 -23.60 8.06
#